data_AF-A0A2M8CH42-F1
#
_entry.id   AF-A0A2M8CH42-F1
#
_cell.length_a   1.000
_cell.length_b   1.000
_cell.length_c   1.000
_cell.angle_alpha   90.00
_cell.angle_beta   90.00
_cell.angle_gamma   90.00
#
_symmetry.space_group_name_H-M   'P 1'
#
loop_
_entity.id
_entity.type
_entity.pdbx_description
1 polymer ?
#
loop_
_entity_poly.entity_id
_entity_poly.type
_entity_poly.pdbx_seq_one_letter_code
_entity_poly.pdbx_strand_id
1 'polypeptide(L)'
;MKTVTCFIVILFFSILVSCTKKDNPQKVEPDPIPPVEFSIPQTKDIVMYEINLRAYSNSGDIHGVTMGLDKIKALGVNVIWLMPVYPIGELHS
;
A
#
# COMPACT_ATOMS: atom_id res chain seq x y z
N MET A 1 -46.84 -19.51 21.24
CA MET A 1 -46.00 -20.30 20.30
C MET A 1 -46.06 -19.80 18.86
N LYS A 2 -47.22 -19.36 18.34
CA LYS A 2 -47.36 -18.86 16.94
C LYS A 2 -46.57 -17.57 16.64
N THR A 3 -46.40 -16.67 17.62
CA THR A 3 -45.69 -15.38 17.47
C THR A 3 -44.17 -15.52 17.36
N VAL A 4 -43.57 -16.50 18.05
CA VAL A 4 -42.11 -16.76 18.01
C VAL A 4 -41.72 -17.46 16.70
N THR A 5 -42.56 -18.39 16.21
CA THR A 5 -42.37 -19.01 14.90
C THR A 5 -42.47 -17.99 13.76
N CYS A 6 -43.37 -17.00 13.85
CA CYS A 6 -43.43 -15.89 12.89
C CYS A 6 -42.15 -15.05 12.89
N PHE A 7 -41.60 -14.72 14.07
CA PHE A 7 -40.36 -13.93 14.17
C PHE A 7 -39.14 -14.67 13.61
N ILE A 8 -39.04 -15.98 13.82
CA ILE A 8 -37.95 -16.81 13.28
C ILE A 8 -38.06 -16.95 11.75
N VAL A 9 -39.26 -17.08 11.20
CA VAL A 9 -39.48 -17.15 9.74
C VAL A 9 -39.18 -15.81 9.05
N ILE A 10 -39.51 -14.68 9.69
CA ILE A 10 -39.19 -13.33 9.16
C ILE A 10 -37.68 -13.07 9.21
N LEU A 11 -37.00 -13.49 10.29
CA LEU A 11 -35.53 -13.36 10.41
C LEU A 11 -34.80 -14.23 9.37
N PHE A 12 -35.32 -15.42 9.06
CA PHE A 12 -34.74 -16.31 8.05
C PHE A 12 -34.98 -15.82 6.61
N PHE A 13 -36.12 -15.15 6.35
CA PHE A 13 -36.43 -14.58 5.04
C PHE A 13 -35.57 -13.34 4.70
N SER A 14 -35.19 -12.55 5.70
CA SER A 14 -34.26 -11.41 5.50
C SER A 14 -32.84 -11.83 5.10
N ILE A 15 -32.39 -13.05 5.46
CA ILE A 15 -31.05 -13.55 5.11
C ILE A 15 -30.97 -13.93 3.62
N LEU A 16 -32.07 -14.37 3.02
CA LEU A 16 -32.12 -14.78 1.61
C LEU A 16 -32.22 -13.60 0.63
N VAL A 17 -32.65 -12.42 1.08
CA VAL A 17 -32.82 -11.23 0.22
C VAL A 17 -31.54 -10.37 0.15
N SER A 18 -30.52 -10.66 0.96
CA SER A 18 -29.30 -9.81 1.04
C SER A 18 -28.22 -10.09 -0.02
N CYS A 19 -28.52 -10.81 -1.10
CA CYS A 19 -27.56 -11.06 -2.19
C CYS A 19 -28.13 -10.81 -3.58
N THR A 20 -28.37 -9.55 -3.92
CA THR A 20 -28.45 -9.09 -5.32
C THR A 20 -27.83 -7.69 -5.53
N LYS A 21 -26.69 -7.39 -4.90
CA LYS A 21 -25.80 -6.35 -5.45
C LYS A 21 -24.85 -6.98 -6.46
N LYS A 22 -25.25 -6.95 -7.73
CA LYS A 22 -24.33 -7.15 -8.85
C LYS A 22 -23.56 -5.85 -9.07
N ASP A 23 -22.54 -5.62 -8.24
CA ASP A 23 -21.51 -4.65 -8.59
C ASP A 23 -20.74 -5.25 -9.76
N ASN A 24 -21.08 -4.81 -10.96
CA ASN A 24 -20.33 -5.10 -12.18
C ASN A 24 -18.89 -4.62 -11.92
N PRO A 25 -17.86 -5.48 -11.96
CA PRO A 25 -16.49 -5.03 -11.83
C PRO A 25 -16.19 -4.19 -13.07
N GLN A 26 -16.37 -2.88 -12.96
CA GLN A 26 -15.88 -1.94 -13.94
C GLN A 26 -14.37 -2.12 -13.95
N LYS A 27 -13.87 -2.74 -15.02
CA LYS A 27 -12.47 -2.71 -15.40
C LYS A 27 -12.10 -1.24 -15.53
N VAL A 28 -11.56 -0.66 -14.46
CA VAL A 28 -10.88 0.64 -14.50
C VAL A 28 -9.66 0.39 -15.37
N GLU A 29 -9.81 0.62 -16.67
CA GLU A 29 -8.68 0.75 -17.56
C GLU A 29 -7.91 1.98 -17.03
N PRO A 30 -6.65 1.83 -16.61
CA PRO A 30 -5.91 2.95 -16.08
C PRO A 30 -5.88 4.04 -17.14
N ASP A 31 -6.29 5.26 -16.79
CA ASP A 31 -6.09 6.42 -17.65
C ASP A 31 -4.63 6.44 -18.13
N PRO A 32 -4.36 6.81 -19.40
CA PRO A 32 -3.00 6.90 -19.90
C PRO A 32 -2.21 7.84 -19.00
N ILE A 33 -1.34 7.27 -18.16
CA ILE A 33 -0.46 8.05 -17.29
C ILE A 33 0.40 8.87 -18.25
N PRO A 34 0.33 10.21 -18.24
CA PRO A 34 1.21 11.02 -19.08
C PRO A 34 2.65 10.60 -18.77
N PRO A 35 3.55 10.51 -19.78
CA PRO A 35 4.93 10.14 -19.52
C PRO A 35 5.48 11.07 -18.45
N VAL A 36 5.69 10.55 -17.25
CA VAL A 36 6.36 11.30 -16.20
C VAL A 36 7.78 11.48 -16.70
N GLU A 37 8.13 12.68 -17.13
CA GLU A 37 9.46 13.02 -17.58
C GLU A 37 10.40 12.94 -16.38
N PHE A 38 10.98 11.77 -16.17
CA PHE A 38 11.98 11.54 -15.15
C PHE A 38 13.32 12.07 -15.65
N SER A 39 13.82 13.12 -15.00
CA SER A 39 15.15 13.68 -15.27
C SER A 39 16.11 13.30 -14.16
N ILE A 40 17.28 12.77 -14.54
CA ILE A 40 18.34 12.42 -13.59
C ILE A 40 19.11 13.70 -13.24
N PRO A 41 19.23 14.07 -11.95
CA PRO A 41 20.00 15.24 -11.56
C PRO A 41 21.47 15.07 -11.94
N GLN A 42 22.14 16.16 -12.29
CA GLN A 42 23.59 16.15 -12.47
C GLN A 42 24.26 15.82 -11.13
N THR A 43 25.40 15.13 -11.15
CA THR A 43 26.07 14.67 -9.91
C THR A 43 26.32 15.79 -8.91
N LYS A 44 26.64 17.01 -9.39
CA LYS A 44 26.89 18.19 -8.55
C LYS A 44 25.64 18.72 -7.82
N ASP A 45 24.45 18.38 -8.31
CA ASP A 45 23.16 18.85 -7.79
C ASP A 45 22.48 17.79 -6.92
N ILE A 46 23.14 16.65 -6.66
CA ILE A 46 22.58 15.57 -5.83
C ILE A 46 22.57 15.99 -4.36
N VAL A 47 21.38 15.91 -3.77
CA VAL A 47 21.15 15.94 -2.32
C VAL A 47 20.62 14.56 -1.96
N MET A 48 21.52 13.71 -1.45
CA MET A 48 21.25 12.30 -1.23
C MET A 48 20.91 11.99 0.22
N TYR A 49 19.90 11.14 0.42
CA TYR A 49 19.51 10.63 1.74
C TYR A 49 19.67 9.11 1.79
N GLU A 50 20.56 8.64 2.66
CA GLU A 50 20.77 7.21 2.89
C GLU A 50 19.76 6.68 3.91
N ILE A 51 19.05 5.61 3.55
CA ILE A 51 17.97 5.03 4.35
C ILE A 51 18.32 3.60 4.72
N ASN A 52 18.33 3.34 6.03
CA ASN A 52 18.26 1.99 6.57
C ASN A 52 16.78 1.60 6.78
N LEU A 53 16.24 0.74 5.92
CA LEU A 53 14.82 0.34 5.93
C LEU A 53 14.39 -0.16 7.32
N ARG A 54 15.21 -1.00 7.95
CA ARG A 54 14.98 -1.63 9.26
C ARG A 54 14.90 -0.63 10.41
N ALA A 55 15.61 0.49 10.30
CA ALA A 55 15.61 1.54 11.32
C ALA A 55 14.61 2.66 11.00
N TYR A 56 14.25 2.85 9.73
CA TYR A 56 13.42 3.96 9.30
C TYR A 56 11.94 3.80 9.68
N SER A 57 11.43 2.57 9.63
CA SER A 57 10.01 2.28 9.85
C SER A 57 9.82 1.01 10.66
N ASN A 58 8.69 0.90 11.37
CA ASN A 58 8.36 -0.30 12.13
C ASN A 58 8.23 -1.56 11.25
N SER A 59 7.79 -1.42 9.98
CA SER A 59 7.70 -2.55 9.05
C SER A 59 9.08 -3.00 8.54
N GLY A 60 10.07 -2.11 8.58
CA GLY A 60 11.44 -2.44 8.20
C GLY A 60 11.65 -2.70 6.71
N ASP A 61 10.70 -2.28 5.86
CA ASP A 61 10.60 -2.64 4.44
C ASP A 61 10.43 -1.42 3.52
N ILE A 62 10.35 -1.65 2.20
CA ILE A 62 10.20 -0.59 1.21
C ILE A 62 8.86 0.13 1.37
N HIS A 63 7.80 -0.57 1.75
CA HIS A 63 6.48 0.04 1.99
C HIS A 63 6.53 1.07 3.10
N GLY A 64 7.24 0.76 4.20
CA GLY A 64 7.51 1.70 5.28
C GLY A 64 8.22 2.96 4.83
N VAL A 65 9.18 2.84 3.90
CA VAL A 65 9.85 3.98 3.27
C VAL A 65 8.89 4.77 2.38
N THR A 66 8.09 4.10 1.55
CA THR A 66 7.13 4.74 0.65
C THR A 66 6.15 5.66 1.39
N MET A 67 5.68 5.25 2.57
CA MET A 67 4.78 6.06 3.40
C MET A 67 5.40 7.37 3.92
N GLY A 68 6.73 7.49 3.91
CA GLY A 68 7.42 8.68 4.39
C GLY A 68 8.12 9.51 3.31
N LEU A 69 7.90 9.21 2.03
CA LEU A 69 8.53 9.94 0.92
C LEU A 69 8.23 11.44 0.95
N ASP A 70 7.04 11.84 1.39
CA ASP A 70 6.69 13.26 1.53
C ASP A 70 7.60 13.99 2.52
N LYS A 71 7.94 13.34 3.65
CA LYS A 71 8.87 13.90 4.64
C LYS A 71 10.28 14.02 4.09
N ILE A 72 10.74 12.99 3.37
CA ILE A 72 12.07 12.98 2.75
C ILE A 72 12.15 14.09 1.69
N LYS A 73 11.12 14.24 0.85
CA LYS A 73 11.02 15.30 -0.15
C LYS A 73 11.02 16.69 0.49
N ALA A 74 10.36 16.86 1.64
CA ALA A 74 10.35 18.14 2.36
C ALA A 74 11.74 18.58 2.84
N LEU A 75 12.70 17.66 2.98
CA LEU A 75 14.11 17.98 3.29
C LEU A 75 14.88 18.51 2.07
N GLY A 76 14.27 18.56 0.89
CA GLY A 76 14.96 18.95 -0.37
C GLY A 76 15.82 17.84 -0.98
N VAL A 77 15.65 16.60 -0.51
CA VAL A 77 16.33 15.42 -1.04
C VAL A 77 15.79 15.10 -2.43
N ASN A 78 16.70 14.80 -3.36
CA ASN A 78 16.35 14.42 -4.74
C ASN A 78 16.82 13.02 -5.12
N VAL A 79 17.68 12.38 -4.32
CA VAL A 79 18.15 11.00 -4.51
C VAL A 79 18.08 10.24 -3.19
N ILE A 80 17.59 9.00 -3.25
CA ILE A 80 17.53 8.11 -2.08
C ILE A 80 18.53 6.96 -2.30
N TRP A 81 19.41 6.72 -1.34
CA TRP A 81 20.26 5.53 -1.28
C TRP A 81 19.65 4.56 -0.26
N LEU A 82 19.16 3.42 -0.72
CA LEU A 82 18.71 2.35 0.16
C LEU A 82 19.89 1.49 0.62
N MET A 83 20.06 1.33 1.94
CA MET A 83 20.91 0.28 2.51
C MET A 83 20.37 -1.13 2.11
N PRO A 84 21.19 -2.20 2.23
CA PRO A 84 20.84 -3.51 1.67
C PRO A 84 19.42 -3.98 1.97
N VAL A 85 18.69 -4.24 0.88
CA VAL A 85 17.29 -4.68 0.86
C VAL A 85 17.14 -6.20 0.81
N TYR A 86 18.25 -6.93 0.70
CA TYR A 86 18.26 -8.39 0.72
C TYR A 86 18.10 -8.92 2.15
N PRO A 87 17.63 -10.17 2.31
CA PRO A 87 17.58 -10.85 3.60
C PRO A 87 18.94 -10.93 4.28
N ILE A 88 18.94 -10.99 5.62
CA ILE A 88 20.15 -11.21 6.41
C ILE A 88 20.51 -12.70 6.31
N GLY A 89 21.80 -13.00 6.09
CA GLY A 89 22.27 -14.39 6.07
C GLY A 89 22.09 -15.07 7.42
N GLU A 90 21.73 -16.35 7.41
CA GLU A 90 21.58 -17.17 8.60
C GLU A 90 22.88 -17.96 8.87
N LEU A 91 23.22 -18.15 10.14
CA LEU A 91 24.38 -18.96 10.52
C LEU A 91 24.02 -20.44 10.41
N HIS A 92 24.70 -21.17 9.53
CA HIS A 92 24.63 -22.63 9.43
C HIS A 92 25.95 -23.24 9.89
N SER A 93 26.11 -23.40 11.21
CA SER A 93 27.29 -23.98 11.86
C SER A 93 27.05 -25.41 12.30
#